data_AF-A0A952JNZ4-F1
#
_entry.id   AF-A0A952JNZ4-F1
#
_cell.length_a   1.000
_cell.length_b   1.000
_cell.length_c   1.000
_cell.angle_alpha   90.00
_cell.angle_beta   90.00
_cell.angle_gamma   90.00
#
_symmetry.space_group_name_H-M   'P 1'
#
loop_
_entity.id
_entity.type
_entity.pdbx_description
1 polymer ?
#
loop_
_entity_poly.entity_id
_entity_poly.type
_entity_poly.pdbx_seq_one_letter_code
_entity_poly.pdbx_strand_id
1 'polypeptide(L)'
;MKRRTFLISATAVTLAAVSIPAIKYIKGRSKHYDSIVIPDELSRFCDEKTLRAIGKSYRIAVPQEKDKATLKKLLLTDNKGKVYNEKTDSFELIEMLDAKIHDDFEKNSIFVLNGWIIAQTEARQCALFSLT
;
A
#
# COMPACT_ATOMS: atom_id res chain seq x y z
N MET A 1 37.34 19.37 39.16
CA MET A 1 35.89 19.25 38.92
C MET A 1 35.58 19.31 37.41
N LYS A 2 34.66 18.45 36.93
CA LYS A 2 33.86 18.57 35.68
C LYS A 2 34.34 18.04 34.30
N ARG A 3 35.42 17.23 34.18
CA ARG A 3 35.71 16.54 32.88
C ARG A 3 34.86 15.29 32.64
N ARG A 4 34.54 14.54 33.71
CA ARG A 4 33.68 13.34 33.64
C ARG A 4 32.21 13.69 33.37
N THR A 5 31.74 14.82 33.90
CA THR A 5 30.36 15.27 33.73
C THR A 5 30.06 15.69 32.29
N PHE A 6 31.04 16.27 31.58
CA PHE A 6 30.87 16.71 30.19
C PHE A 6 30.78 15.53 29.21
N LEU A 7 31.59 14.48 29.41
CA LEU A 7 31.53 13.27 28.59
C LEU A 7 30.23 12.49 28.83
N ILE A 8 29.73 12.44 30.07
CA ILE A 8 28.46 11.78 30.40
C ILE A 8 27.26 12.56 29.85
N SER A 9 27.29 13.90 29.86
CA SER A 9 26.22 14.69 29.25
C SER A 9 26.25 14.63 27.72
N ALA A 10 27.44 14.58 27.10
CA ALA A 10 27.58 14.50 25.65
C ALA A 10 27.07 13.17 25.07
N THR A 11 27.25 12.04 25.78
CA THR A 11 26.71 10.74 25.36
C THR A 11 25.20 10.61 25.57
N ALA A 12 24.65 11.24 26.61
CA ALA A 12 23.20 11.25 26.84
C ALA A 12 22.44 12.04 25.77
N VAL A 13 23.01 13.15 25.29
CA VAL A 13 22.39 14.00 24.26
C VAL A 13 22.45 13.36 22.87
N THR A 14 23.53 12.66 22.52
CA THR A 14 23.64 11.98 21.21
C THR A 14 22.72 10.76 21.10
N LEU A 15 22.52 9.99 22.17
CA LEU A 15 21.59 8.85 22.17
C LEU A 15 20.10 9.29 22.08
N ALA A 16 19.74 10.43 22.66
CA ALA A 16 18.38 10.96 22.60
C ALA A 16 18.02 11.52 21.21
N ALA A 17 18.97 12.19 20.52
CA ALA A 17 18.70 12.82 19.23
C ALA A 17 18.44 11.81 18.09
N VAL A 18 19.11 10.64 18.11
CA VAL A 18 18.95 9.62 17.06
C VAL A 18 17.76 8.70 17.31
N SER A 19 17.37 8.50 18.58
CA SER A 19 16.27 7.60 18.94
C SER A 19 14.88 8.20 18.67
N ILE A 20 14.70 9.53 18.75
CA ILE A 20 13.38 10.16 18.56
C ILE A 20 12.84 9.99 17.12
N PRO A 21 13.63 10.22 16.04
CA PRO A 21 13.18 9.93 14.68
C PRO A 21 12.89 8.44 14.45
N ALA A 22 13.75 7.56 14.97
CA ALA A 22 13.59 6.11 14.85
C ALA A 22 12.32 5.59 15.55
N ILE A 23 12.02 6.07 16.75
CA ILE A 23 10.81 5.71 17.49
C ILE A 23 9.56 6.25 16.77
N LYS A 24 9.58 7.50 16.25
CA LYS A 24 8.46 8.02 15.45
C LYS A 24 8.25 7.21 14.15
N TYR A 25 9.33 6.81 13.49
CA TYR A 25 9.29 5.97 12.30
C TYR A 25 8.71 4.58 12.58
N ILE A 26 9.11 3.95 13.69
CA ILE A 26 8.61 2.63 14.11
C ILE A 26 7.15 2.70 14.60
N LYS A 27 6.78 3.74 15.36
CA LYS A 27 5.43 3.90 15.93
C LYS A 27 4.38 4.28 14.89
N GLY A 28 4.79 4.79 13.73
CA GLY A 28 3.91 5.04 12.58
C GLY A 28 3.54 3.79 11.78
N ARG A 29 4.14 2.62 12.08
CA ARG A 29 4.13 1.46 11.18
C ARG A 29 3.09 0.36 11.43
N SER A 30 2.20 0.48 12.42
CA SER A 30 1.21 -0.59 12.67
C SER A 30 -0.22 -0.14 12.40
N LYS A 31 -0.52 0.19 11.14
CA LYS A 31 -1.88 0.00 10.63
C LYS A 31 -1.86 -1.31 9.86
N HIS A 32 -2.46 -2.34 10.43
CA HIS A 32 -2.68 -3.59 9.71
C HIS A 32 -3.79 -3.31 8.71
N TYR A 33 -3.45 -3.28 7.43
CA TYR A 33 -4.43 -3.18 6.36
C TYR A 33 -4.68 -4.57 5.79
N ASP A 34 -5.88 -4.80 5.28
CA ASP A 34 -6.21 -6.03 4.56
C ASP A 34 -5.35 -6.12 3.29
N SER A 35 -4.80 -7.30 3.01
CA SER A 35 -3.93 -7.55 1.85
C SER A 35 -4.61 -7.25 0.50
N ILE A 36 -5.94 -7.27 0.46
CA ILE A 36 -6.74 -6.91 -0.73
C ILE A 36 -6.63 -5.42 -1.05
N VAL A 37 -6.34 -4.58 -0.06
CA VAL A 37 -6.54 -3.13 -0.16
C VAL A 37 -5.25 -2.39 -0.53
N ILE A 38 -4.07 -2.92 -0.16
CA ILE A 38 -2.79 -2.26 -0.43
C ILE A 38 -1.96 -3.06 -1.43
N PRO A 39 -1.56 -2.46 -2.57
CA PRO A 39 -0.59 -3.07 -3.47
C PRO A 39 0.78 -3.14 -2.79
N ASP A 40 1.33 -4.35 -2.59
CA ASP A 40 2.55 -4.55 -1.81
C ASP A 40 3.74 -3.80 -2.43
N GLU A 41 4.00 -3.99 -3.72
CA GLU A 41 5.12 -3.35 -4.40
C GLU A 41 4.98 -1.83 -4.48
N LEU A 42 3.84 -1.33 -4.97
CA LEU A 42 3.62 0.11 -5.12
C LEU A 42 3.67 0.85 -3.77
N SER A 43 3.24 0.23 -2.68
CA SER A 43 3.30 0.82 -1.33
C SER A 43 4.73 1.04 -0.80
N ARG A 44 5.73 0.37 -1.39
CA ARG A 44 7.14 0.61 -1.07
C ARG A 44 7.64 1.95 -1.62
N PHE A 45 7.00 2.46 -2.66
CA PHE A 45 7.36 3.73 -3.31
C PHE A 45 6.38 4.87 -2.98
N CYS A 46 5.11 4.55 -2.76
CA CYS A 46 4.05 5.51 -2.51
C CYS A 46 3.64 5.55 -1.03
N ASP A 47 3.51 6.75 -0.48
CA ASP A 47 2.91 6.93 0.84
C ASP A 47 1.37 6.78 0.80
N GLU A 48 0.74 6.65 1.98
CA GLU A 48 -0.72 6.49 2.10
C GLU A 48 -1.48 7.60 1.37
N LYS A 49 -0.97 8.85 1.42
CA LYS A 49 -1.58 9.99 0.74
C LYS A 49 -1.57 9.81 -0.78
N THR A 50 -0.45 9.36 -1.34
CA THR A 50 -0.29 9.09 -2.77
C THR A 50 -1.19 7.95 -3.22
N LEU A 51 -1.21 6.82 -2.49
CA LEU A 51 -2.08 5.68 -2.80
C LEU A 51 -3.57 6.09 -2.82
N ARG A 52 -4.01 6.89 -1.84
CA ARG A 52 -5.39 7.42 -1.80
C ARG A 52 -5.67 8.38 -2.95
N ALA A 53 -4.69 9.20 -3.36
CA ALA A 53 -4.84 10.11 -4.48
C ALA A 53 -4.97 9.37 -5.81
N ILE A 54 -4.15 8.33 -6.03
CA ILE A 54 -4.25 7.43 -7.18
C ILE A 54 -5.64 6.79 -7.21
N GLY A 55 -6.09 6.25 -6.07
CA GLY A 55 -7.39 5.62 -5.97
C GLY A 55 -8.58 6.54 -6.29
N LYS A 56 -8.51 7.81 -5.86
CA LYS A 56 -9.52 8.81 -6.23
C LYS A 56 -9.51 9.09 -7.74
N SER A 57 -8.33 9.26 -8.33
CA SER A 57 -8.19 9.48 -9.78
C SER A 57 -8.73 8.29 -10.58
N TYR A 58 -8.47 7.05 -10.14
CA TYR A 58 -9.00 5.85 -10.77
C TYR A 58 -10.54 5.83 -10.78
N ARG A 59 -11.17 6.10 -9.63
CA ARG A 59 -12.65 6.10 -9.52
C ARG A 59 -13.32 7.19 -10.37
N ILE A 60 -12.61 8.28 -10.67
CA ILE A 60 -13.07 9.31 -11.60
C ILE A 60 -12.92 8.83 -13.04
N ALA A 61 -11.78 8.21 -13.38
CA ALA A 61 -11.50 7.72 -14.73
C ALA A 61 -12.37 6.51 -15.13
N VAL A 62 -12.70 5.64 -14.18
CA VAL A 62 -13.49 4.42 -14.38
C VAL A 62 -14.72 4.44 -13.47
N PRO A 63 -15.75 5.25 -13.79
CA PRO A 63 -16.90 5.46 -12.91
C PRO A 63 -17.76 4.20 -12.69
N GLN A 64 -17.61 3.18 -13.55
CA GLN A 64 -18.25 1.87 -13.38
C GLN A 64 -17.62 1.03 -12.26
N GLU A 65 -16.38 1.33 -11.86
CA GLU A 65 -15.63 0.63 -10.81
C GLU A 65 -15.43 1.53 -9.57
N LYS A 66 -16.37 2.42 -9.28
CA LYS A 66 -16.21 3.42 -8.21
C LYS A 66 -16.63 2.95 -6.83
N ASP A 67 -17.46 1.91 -6.74
CA ASP A 67 -18.04 1.45 -5.48
C ASP A 67 -17.26 0.30 -4.84
N LYS A 68 -17.36 0.20 -3.52
CA LYS A 68 -16.60 -0.76 -2.72
C LYS A 68 -16.93 -2.21 -3.08
N ALA A 69 -18.18 -2.53 -3.38
CA ALA A 69 -18.63 -3.90 -3.63
C ALA A 69 -18.10 -4.40 -4.99
N THR A 70 -18.19 -3.55 -6.02
CA THR A 70 -17.63 -3.83 -7.35
C THR A 70 -16.12 -4.00 -7.28
N LEU A 71 -15.40 -3.10 -6.62
CA LEU A 71 -13.94 -3.21 -6.47
C LEU A 71 -13.53 -4.49 -5.75
N LYS A 72 -14.19 -4.83 -4.64
CA LYS A 72 -13.93 -6.09 -3.93
C LYS A 72 -14.18 -7.30 -4.82
N LYS A 73 -15.31 -7.33 -5.55
CA LYS A 73 -15.63 -8.42 -6.48
C LYS A 73 -14.55 -8.57 -7.55
N LEU A 74 -14.10 -7.47 -8.14
CA LEU A 74 -13.07 -7.48 -9.18
C LEU A 74 -11.70 -7.91 -8.65
N LEU A 75 -11.34 -7.50 -7.44
CA LEU A 75 -10.08 -7.90 -6.79
C LEU A 75 -10.10 -9.37 -6.35
N LEU A 76 -11.25 -9.88 -5.92
CA LEU A 76 -11.43 -11.26 -5.46
C LEU A 76 -11.78 -12.26 -6.57
N THR A 77 -11.78 -11.85 -7.85
CA THR A 77 -12.00 -12.77 -8.96
C THR A 77 -10.72 -12.87 -9.78
N ASP A 78 -10.15 -14.06 -9.96
CA ASP A 78 -8.96 -14.22 -10.78
C ASP A 78 -9.26 -14.09 -12.28
N ASN A 79 -8.22 -14.13 -13.11
CA ASN A 79 -8.35 -13.99 -14.57
C ASN A 79 -9.01 -15.22 -15.23
N LYS A 80 -9.19 -16.32 -14.49
CA LYS A 80 -9.89 -17.54 -14.91
C LYS A 80 -11.35 -17.57 -14.42
N GLY A 81 -11.79 -16.56 -13.67
CA GLY A 81 -13.13 -16.44 -13.10
C GLY A 81 -13.32 -17.17 -11.77
N LYS A 82 -12.27 -17.71 -11.14
CA LYS A 82 -12.34 -18.27 -9.79
C LYS A 82 -12.58 -17.13 -8.80
N VAL A 83 -13.61 -17.27 -7.97
CA VAL A 83 -13.95 -16.30 -6.94
C VAL A 83 -13.33 -16.72 -5.62
N TYR A 84 -12.54 -15.82 -5.05
CA TYR A 84 -11.90 -15.90 -3.76
C TYR A 84 -12.79 -15.24 -2.71
N ASN A 85 -12.62 -15.63 -1.45
CA ASN A 85 -13.34 -15.00 -0.35
C ASN A 85 -12.35 -14.29 0.58
N GLU A 86 -12.83 -13.36 1.39
CA GLU A 86 -11.99 -12.60 2.33
C GLU A 86 -11.40 -13.48 3.46
N LYS A 87 -11.89 -14.71 3.61
CA LYS A 87 -11.39 -15.71 4.56
C LYS A 87 -10.40 -16.69 3.90
N THR A 88 -10.11 -16.54 2.61
CA THR A 88 -9.11 -17.34 1.92
C THR A 88 -7.76 -17.06 2.56
N ASP A 89 -6.89 -18.06 2.58
CA ASP A 89 -5.55 -17.91 3.10
C ASP A 89 -4.86 -16.69 2.49
N SER A 90 -4.25 -15.87 3.35
CA SER A 90 -3.68 -14.58 2.95
C SER A 90 -2.58 -14.73 1.90
N PHE A 91 -1.85 -15.85 1.91
CA PHE A 91 -0.78 -16.10 0.96
C PHE A 91 -1.35 -16.45 -0.42
N GLU A 92 -2.36 -17.33 -0.49
CA GLU A 92 -3.03 -17.66 -1.76
C GLU A 92 -3.65 -16.42 -2.41
N LEU A 93 -4.21 -15.51 -1.60
CA LEU A 93 -4.80 -14.27 -2.10
C LEU A 93 -3.74 -13.28 -2.61
N ILE A 94 -2.58 -13.18 -1.95
CA ILE A 94 -1.47 -12.35 -2.43
C ILE A 94 -0.91 -12.91 -3.74
N GLU A 95 -0.63 -14.22 -3.81
CA GLU A 95 -0.11 -14.86 -5.01
C GLU A 95 -1.06 -14.67 -6.22
N MET A 96 -2.38 -14.78 -5.97
CA MET A 96 -3.38 -14.50 -6.98
C MET A 96 -3.36 -13.04 -7.45
N LEU A 97 -3.25 -12.07 -6.55
CA LEU A 97 -3.18 -10.65 -6.92
C LEU A 97 -1.89 -10.33 -7.69
N ASP A 98 -0.75 -10.87 -7.27
CA ASP A 98 0.53 -10.69 -7.96
C ASP A 98 0.48 -11.27 -9.38
N ALA A 99 -0.13 -12.45 -9.55
CA ALA A 99 -0.35 -13.05 -10.86
C ALA A 99 -1.24 -12.15 -11.76
N LYS A 100 -2.25 -11.50 -11.18
CA LYS A 100 -3.10 -10.54 -11.93
C LYS A 100 -2.35 -9.29 -12.33
N ILE A 101 -1.54 -8.73 -11.43
CA ILE A 101 -0.72 -7.55 -11.71
C ILE A 101 0.25 -7.84 -12.86
N HIS A 102 0.88 -9.01 -12.84
CA HIS A 102 1.77 -9.43 -13.93
C HIS A 102 1.01 -9.56 -15.26
N ASP A 103 -0.15 -10.22 -15.26
CA ASP A 103 -0.98 -10.36 -16.47
C ASP A 103 -1.51 -9.01 -16.99
N ASP A 104 -1.80 -8.06 -16.09
CA ASP A 104 -2.20 -6.70 -16.46
C ASP A 104 -1.07 -5.98 -17.22
N PHE A 105 0.18 -6.11 -16.79
CA PHE A 105 1.32 -5.56 -17.53
C PHE A 105 1.52 -6.24 -18.88
N GLU A 106 1.49 -7.58 -18.93
CA GLU A 106 1.62 -8.35 -20.19
C GLU A 106 0.54 -7.97 -21.22
N LYS A 107 -0.68 -7.67 -20.76
CA LYS A 107 -1.82 -7.30 -21.63
C LYS A 107 -1.94 -5.80 -21.88
N ASN A 108 -1.03 -4.98 -21.37
CA ASN A 108 -1.13 -3.52 -21.39
C ASN A 108 -2.42 -2.98 -20.73
N SER A 109 -2.99 -3.71 -19.77
CA SER A 109 -4.06 -3.25 -18.88
C SER A 109 -3.49 -2.32 -17.80
N ILE A 110 -2.92 -1.20 -18.24
CA ILE A 110 -2.20 -0.25 -17.39
C ILE A 110 -2.90 1.11 -17.35
N PHE A 111 -2.67 1.86 -16.29
CA PHE A 111 -3.18 3.21 -16.10
C PHE A 111 -2.03 4.17 -15.79
N VAL A 112 -2.11 5.39 -16.36
CA VAL A 112 -1.23 6.50 -15.97
C VAL A 112 -2.01 7.43 -15.05
N LEU A 113 -1.78 7.32 -13.74
CA LEU A 113 -2.51 8.07 -12.72
C LEU A 113 -1.55 8.80 -11.80
N ASN A 114 -1.72 10.11 -11.67
CA ASN A 114 -0.92 10.96 -10.80
C ASN A 114 0.60 10.82 -11.03
N GLY A 115 1.00 10.58 -12.29
CA GLY A 115 2.40 10.40 -12.68
C GLY A 115 2.94 8.97 -12.52
N TRP A 116 2.12 8.01 -12.10
CA TRP A 116 2.49 6.61 -11.96
C TRP A 116 1.91 5.77 -13.07
N ILE A 117 2.73 4.87 -13.63
CA ILE A 117 2.29 3.79 -14.53
C ILE A 117 2.06 2.58 -13.64
N ILE A 118 0.81 2.13 -13.54
CA ILE A 118 0.41 1.04 -12.64
C ILE A 118 -0.52 0.06 -13.34
N ALA A 119 -0.52 -1.18 -12.89
CA ALA A 119 -1.47 -2.18 -13.37
C ALA A 119 -2.92 -1.80 -12.98
N GLN A 120 -3.90 -2.27 -13.78
CA GLN A 120 -5.31 -2.08 -13.47
C GLN A 120 -5.67 -2.65 -12.09
N THR A 121 -5.11 -3.79 -11.71
CA THR A 121 -5.32 -4.42 -10.40
C THR A 121 -4.78 -3.52 -9.27
N GLU A 122 -3.58 -2.96 -9.40
CA GLU A 122 -3.03 -2.01 -8.42
C GLU A 122 -3.89 -0.74 -8.30
N ALA A 123 -4.39 -0.24 -9.44
CA ALA A 123 -5.27 0.92 -9.45
C ALA A 123 -6.60 0.64 -8.73
N ARG A 124 -7.15 -0.57 -8.87
CA ARG A 124 -8.33 -1.04 -8.13
C ARG A 124 -8.05 -1.18 -6.63
N GLN A 125 -6.88 -1.69 -6.23
CA GLN A 125 -6.49 -1.75 -4.82
C GLN A 125 -6.40 -0.33 -4.24
N CYS A 126 -5.73 0.60 -4.94
CA CYS A 126 -5.69 2.01 -4.54
C CYS A 126 -7.09 2.63 -4.45
N ALA A 127 -7.98 2.31 -5.40
CA ALA A 127 -9.36 2.79 -5.39
C ALA A 127 -10.12 2.29 -4.16
N LEU A 128 -9.98 1.01 -3.82
CA LEU A 128 -10.57 0.42 -2.63
C LEU A 128 -9.99 1.06 -1.36
N PHE A 129 -8.68 1.29 -1.31
CA PHE A 129 -8.01 1.97 -0.21
C PHE A 129 -8.45 3.42 -0.03
N SER A 130 -8.83 4.10 -1.12
CA SER A 130 -9.37 5.46 -1.03
C SER A 130 -10.78 5.54 -0.43
N LEU A 131 -11.45 4.40 -0.22
CA LEU A 131 -12.79 4.25 0.37
C LEU A 131 -12.76 3.74 1.82
N THR A 132 -11.59 3.37 2.35
CA THR A 132 -11.39 2.91 3.74
C THR A 132 -10.86 4.01 4.64
#